data_AF-A0A389MGR9-F1
#
_entry.id   AF-A0A389MGR9-F1
#
_cell.length_a   1.000
_cell.length_b   1.000
_cell.length_c   1.000
_cell.angle_alpha   90.00
_cell.angle_beta   90.00
_cell.angle_gamma   90.00
#
_symmetry.space_group_name_H-M   'P 1'
#
loop_
_entity.id
_entity.type
_entity.pdbx_description
1 polymer ?
#
loop_
_entity_poly.entity_id
_entity_poly.type
_entity_poly.pdbx_seq_one_letter_code
_entity_poly.pdbx_strand_id
1 'polypeptide(L)'
;MKDVATGKTVKFSFDPKKPPVLTDVQKARSAKLKAMKDEDIDYSDIAATSAADWTRAKPVMGVQNKQLISLRLDPEVLEFFKAQGARYQTRISAVLQEYVRAHR
;
A
#
# COMPACT_ATOMS: atom_id res chain seq x y z
N MET A 1 -41.56 0.18 -10.28
CA MET A 1 -40.78 -1.07 -10.46
C MET A 1 -39.90 -1.22 -9.22
N LYS A 2 -39.94 -2.35 -8.52
CA LYS A 2 -39.40 -2.51 -7.16
C LYS A 2 -37.88 -2.71 -7.20
N ASP A 3 -37.15 -1.90 -6.46
CA ASP A 3 -35.71 -2.01 -6.22
C ASP A 3 -35.35 -3.36 -5.56
N VAL A 4 -34.48 -4.14 -6.19
CA VAL A 4 -34.03 -5.43 -5.66
C VAL A 4 -32.88 -5.17 -4.69
N ALA A 5 -33.14 -5.44 -3.42
CA ALA A 5 -32.20 -5.30 -2.31
C ALA A 5 -30.91 -6.12 -2.54
N THR A 6 -29.79 -5.43 -2.76
CA THR A 6 -28.44 -6.04 -2.83
C THR A 6 -27.86 -6.17 -1.42
N GLY A 7 -28.50 -7.01 -0.59
CA GLY A 7 -28.20 -7.15 0.84
C GLY A 7 -27.48 -8.45 1.25
N LYS A 8 -26.88 -9.20 0.32
CA LYS A 8 -26.18 -10.46 0.66
C LYS A 8 -24.67 -10.25 0.69
N THR A 9 -24.14 -10.03 1.89
CA THR A 9 -22.69 -10.14 2.14
C THR A 9 -22.26 -11.60 1.98
N VAL A 10 -21.59 -11.91 0.88
CA VAL A 10 -21.00 -13.24 0.66
C VAL A 10 -19.63 -13.28 1.34
N LYS A 11 -19.51 -14.03 2.44
CA LYS A 11 -18.22 -14.32 3.06
C LYS A 11 -17.53 -15.42 2.27
N PHE A 12 -16.36 -15.13 1.70
CA PHE A 12 -15.52 -16.09 1.00
C PHE A 12 -14.22 -16.29 1.77
N SER A 13 -13.89 -17.53 2.11
CA SER A 13 -12.62 -17.91 2.73
C SER A 13 -11.83 -18.72 1.71
N PHE A 14 -10.65 -18.23 1.32
CA PHE A 14 -9.75 -18.92 0.40
C PHE A 14 -8.76 -19.78 1.18
N ASP A 15 -8.79 -21.10 0.98
CA ASP A 15 -7.77 -22.03 1.49
C ASP A 15 -6.75 -22.34 0.37
N PRO A 16 -5.50 -21.87 0.47
CA PRO A 16 -4.47 -22.10 -0.56
C PRO A 16 -4.12 -23.58 -0.76
N LYS A 17 -4.30 -24.43 0.25
CA LYS A 17 -3.97 -25.86 0.17
C LYS A 17 -5.09 -26.69 -0.47
N LYS A 18 -6.30 -26.12 -0.55
CA LYS A 18 -7.47 -26.76 -1.16
C LYS A 18 -8.28 -25.73 -1.96
N PRO A 19 -7.76 -25.28 -3.13
CA PRO A 19 -8.44 -24.27 -3.92
C PRO A 19 -9.78 -24.81 -4.44
N PRO A 20 -10.79 -23.92 -4.60
CA PRO A 20 -12.07 -24.31 -5.16
C PRO A 20 -11.91 -24.75 -6.62
N VAL A 21 -12.66 -25.79 -7.02
CA VAL A 21 -12.69 -26.26 -8.40
C VAL A 21 -13.44 -25.24 -9.27
N LEU A 22 -12.92 -24.98 -10.47
CA LEU A 22 -13.57 -24.09 -11.42
C LEU A 22 -14.96 -24.61 -11.81
N THR A 23 -15.95 -23.72 -11.81
CA THR A 23 -17.27 -24.00 -12.37
C THR A 23 -17.19 -24.16 -13.88
N ASP A 24 -18.18 -24.80 -14.50
CA ASP A 24 -18.17 -25.02 -15.95
C ASP A 24 -18.19 -23.71 -16.75
N VAL A 25 -18.84 -22.67 -16.21
CA VAL A 25 -18.79 -21.31 -16.76
C VAL A 25 -17.37 -20.74 -16.70
N GLN A 26 -16.66 -20.93 -15.58
CA GLN A 26 -15.28 -20.48 -15.44
C GLN A 26 -14.34 -21.24 -16.38
N LYS A 27 -14.54 -22.56 -16.57
CA LYS A 27 -13.78 -23.37 -17.53
C LYS A 27 -14.03 -22.95 -18.97
N ALA A 28 -15.27 -22.70 -19.35
CA ALA A 28 -15.61 -22.23 -20.70
C ALA A 28 -14.99 -20.83 -20.97
N ARG A 29 -15.04 -19.93 -19.99
CA ARG A 29 -14.41 -18.60 -20.08
C ARG A 29 -12.89 -18.71 -20.22
N SER A 30 -12.23 -19.55 -19.42
CA SER A 30 -10.77 -19.73 -19.52
C SER A 30 -10.36 -20.39 -20.83
N ALA A 31 -11.12 -21.36 -21.34
CA ALA A 31 -10.90 -21.97 -22.64
C ALA A 31 -11.03 -20.93 -23.78
N LYS A 32 -12.04 -20.05 -23.72
CA LYS A 32 -12.19 -18.94 -24.66
C LYS A 32 -10.99 -17.99 -24.63
N LEU A 33 -10.55 -17.57 -23.44
CA LEU A 33 -9.39 -16.69 -23.28
C LEU A 33 -8.10 -17.35 -23.77
N LYS A 34 -7.94 -18.66 -23.56
CA LYS A 34 -6.76 -19.40 -24.01
C LYS A 34 -6.69 -19.56 -25.54
N ALA A 35 -7.84 -19.52 -26.21
CA ALA A 35 -7.93 -19.60 -27.67
C ALA A 35 -7.80 -18.23 -28.36
N MET A 36 -7.94 -17.14 -27.62
CA MET A 36 -7.75 -15.77 -28.11
C MET A 36 -6.28 -15.54 -28.43
N LYS A 37 -6.00 -14.87 -29.56
CA LYS A 37 -4.64 -14.52 -29.92
C LYS A 37 -4.23 -13.21 -29.24
N ASP A 38 -2.93 -12.99 -29.15
CA ASP A 38 -2.37 -11.80 -28.48
C ASP A 38 -2.76 -10.51 -29.23
N GLU A 39 -2.87 -10.56 -30.56
CA GLU A 39 -3.23 -9.42 -31.41
C GLU A 39 -4.68 -8.97 -31.23
N ASP A 40 -5.55 -9.85 -30.71
CA ASP A 40 -6.95 -9.53 -30.46
C ASP A 40 -7.15 -8.84 -29.09
N ILE A 41 -6.11 -8.73 -28.26
CA ILE A 41 -6.19 -8.12 -26.93
C ILE A 41 -6.31 -6.60 -27.06
N ASP A 42 -7.41 -6.05 -26.56
CA ASP A 42 -7.65 -4.61 -26.51
C ASP A 42 -6.91 -3.98 -25.32
N TYR A 43 -6.02 -3.03 -25.61
CA TYR A 43 -5.25 -2.26 -24.63
C TYR A 43 -5.65 -0.77 -24.59
N SER A 44 -6.73 -0.38 -25.28
CA SER A 44 -7.12 1.04 -25.43
C SER A 44 -7.48 1.74 -24.12
N ASP A 45 -7.79 0.99 -23.06
CA ASP A 45 -8.16 1.49 -21.74
C ASP A 45 -6.96 1.74 -20.80
N ILE A 46 -5.75 1.29 -21.17
CA ILE A 46 -4.55 1.40 -20.34
C ILE A 46 -3.42 2.15 -21.02
N ALA A 47 -2.60 2.84 -20.23
CA ALA A 47 -1.40 3.51 -20.74
C ALA A 47 -0.33 2.49 -21.11
N ALA A 48 0.29 2.66 -22.28
CA ALA A 48 1.44 1.85 -22.70
C ALA A 48 2.58 1.99 -21.68
N THR A 49 3.06 0.85 -21.17
CA THR A 49 4.14 0.80 -20.18
C THR A 49 5.38 0.15 -20.80
N SER A 50 6.55 0.75 -20.61
CA SER A 50 7.84 0.24 -21.06
C SER A 50 8.52 -0.60 -19.96
N ALA A 51 9.46 -1.47 -20.34
CA ALA A 51 10.27 -2.22 -19.36
C ALA A 51 11.05 -1.32 -18.39
N ALA A 52 11.31 -0.06 -18.78
CA ALA A 52 11.97 0.93 -17.94
C ALA A 52 11.04 1.48 -16.84
N ASP A 53 9.72 1.48 -17.05
CA ASP A 53 8.75 1.91 -16.04
C ASP A 53 8.60 0.87 -14.92
N TRP A 54 8.85 -0.41 -15.26
CA TRP A 54 8.95 -1.51 -14.30
C TRP A 54 10.32 -1.49 -13.60
N THR A 55 10.63 -0.39 -12.91
CA THR A 55 11.73 -0.42 -11.93
C THR A 55 11.27 -1.23 -10.73
N ARG A 56 12.10 -2.22 -10.34
CA ARG A 56 11.91 -2.92 -9.06
C ARG A 56 11.95 -1.83 -7.98
N ALA A 57 10.81 -1.53 -7.37
CA ALA A 57 10.75 -0.57 -6.27
C ALA A 57 11.88 -0.94 -5.31
N LYS A 58 12.84 -0.03 -5.10
CA LYS A 58 13.89 -0.29 -4.13
C LYS A 58 13.17 -0.69 -2.84
N PRO A 59 13.50 -1.83 -2.21
CA PRO A 59 12.98 -2.09 -0.88
C PRO A 59 13.26 -0.82 -0.09
N VAL A 60 12.25 -0.34 0.64
CA VAL A 60 12.40 0.79 1.56
C VAL A 60 13.31 0.30 2.70
N MET A 61 14.58 0.14 2.37
CA MET A 61 15.66 -0.26 3.25
C MET A 61 15.87 0.90 4.20
N GLY A 62 15.49 0.74 5.46
CA GLY A 62 15.89 1.67 6.51
C GLY A 62 14.80 2.54 7.11
N VAL A 63 13.51 2.37 6.79
CA VAL A 63 12.46 2.94 7.65
C VAL A 63 12.28 1.99 8.84
N GLN A 64 13.26 2.00 9.74
CA GLN A 64 13.03 1.48 11.09
C GLN A 64 11.85 2.25 11.67
N ASN A 65 10.83 1.53 12.13
CA ASN A 65 9.69 2.15 12.78
C ASN A 65 10.20 2.98 13.96
N LYS A 66 9.72 4.22 14.07
CA LYS A 66 10.05 5.08 15.21
C LYS A 66 9.70 4.33 16.49
N GLN A 67 10.67 4.14 17.38
CA GLN A 67 10.40 3.54 18.69
C GLN A 67 9.62 4.54 19.53
N LEU A 68 8.46 4.12 20.02
CA LEU A 68 7.66 4.91 20.96
C LEU A 68 8.32 4.81 22.34
N ILE A 69 8.91 5.91 22.80
CA ILE A 69 9.49 6.03 24.13
C ILE A 69 8.81 7.17 24.90
N SER A 70 8.73 7.05 26.22
CA SER A 70 8.29 8.14 27.10
C SER A 70 9.52 8.97 27.50
N LEU A 71 9.69 10.13 26.86
CA LEU A 71 10.77 11.09 27.15
C LEU A 71 10.16 12.35 27.78
N ARG A 72 10.79 12.85 28.85
CA ARG A 72 10.46 14.16 29.44
C ARG A 72 11.33 15.22 28.79
N LEU A 73 10.70 16.29 28.32
CA LEU A 73 11.34 17.48 27.77
C LEU A 73 10.97 18.68 28.63
N ASP A 74 11.84 19.69 28.68
CA ASP A 74 11.51 20.94 29.35
C ASP A 74 10.27 21.60 28.74
N PRO A 75 9.39 22.21 29.57
CA PRO A 75 8.17 22.82 29.09
C PRO A 75 8.41 23.89 28.02
N GLU A 76 9.45 24.71 28.17
CA GLU A 76 9.79 25.77 27.22
C GLU A 76 10.15 25.22 25.84
N VAL A 77 10.93 24.14 25.80
CA VAL A 77 11.30 23.45 24.56
C VAL A 77 10.06 22.86 23.88
N LEU A 78 9.19 22.22 24.65
CA LEU A 78 7.95 21.64 24.12
C LEU A 78 7.04 22.72 23.52
N GLU A 79 6.85 23.83 24.21
CA GLU A 79 6.00 24.93 23.76
C GLU A 79 6.58 25.62 22.52
N PHE A 80 7.90 25.81 22.44
CA PHE A 80 8.58 26.32 21.23
C PHE A 80 8.27 25.46 19.99
N PHE A 81 8.37 24.13 20.10
CA PHE A 81 8.09 23.24 18.97
C PHE A 81 6.59 23.13 18.66
N LYS A 82 5.71 23.23 19.67
CA LYS A 82 4.25 23.21 19.46
C LYS A 82 3.75 24.47 18.76
N ALA A 83 4.28 25.65 19.10
CA ALA A 83 3.93 26.93 18.44
C ALA A 83 4.19 26.89 16.93
N GLN A 84 5.06 25.98 16.51
CA GLN A 84 5.50 25.73 15.16
C GLN A 84 4.57 24.82 14.32
N GLY A 85 3.53 24.23 14.94
CA GLY A 85 2.41 23.53 14.28
C GLY A 85 2.35 22.01 14.49
N ALA A 86 1.42 21.36 13.77
CA ALA A 86 1.01 19.95 13.95
C ALA A 86 2.13 18.89 13.75
N ARG A 87 3.33 19.28 13.35
CA ARG A 87 4.48 18.38 13.11
C ARG A 87 5.62 18.57 14.10
N TYR A 88 5.34 19.13 15.28
CA TYR A 88 6.33 19.43 16.32
C TYR A 88 7.20 18.20 16.70
N GLN A 89 6.60 17.01 16.86
CA GLN A 89 7.34 15.78 17.16
C GLN A 89 8.36 15.40 16.07
N THR A 90 8.00 15.61 14.80
CA THR A 90 8.90 15.35 13.67
C THR A 90 10.05 16.34 13.66
N ARG A 91 9.82 17.59 14.04
CA ARG A 91 10.88 18.62 14.14
C ARG A 91 11.83 18.34 15.30
N ILE A 92 11.30 17.96 16.46
CA ILE A 92 12.12 17.48 17.60
C ILE A 92 13.02 16.33 17.15
N SER A 93 12.44 15.33 16.47
CA SER A 93 13.21 14.18 15.98
C SER A 93 14.31 14.59 14.99
N ALA A 94 14.08 15.57 14.12
CA ALA A 94 15.08 16.04 13.17
C ALA A 94 16.27 16.74 13.87
N VAL A 95 15.98 17.57 14.89
CA VAL A 95 17.03 18.23 15.69
C VAL A 95 17.88 17.20 16.44
N LEU A 96 17.25 16.20 17.05
CA LEU A 96 17.98 15.11 17.73
C LEU A 96 18.85 14.32 16.77
N GLN A 97 18.38 14.05 15.55
CA GLN A 97 19.18 13.38 14.52
C GLN A 97 20.40 14.21 14.13
N GLU A 98 20.23 15.52 13.96
CA GLU A 98 21.33 16.41 13.59
C GLU A 98 22.37 16.51 14.72
N TYR A 99 21.91 16.62 15.97
CA TYR A 99 22.80 16.57 17.12
C TYR A 99 23.63 15.27 17.15
N VAL A 100 22.98 14.11 16.96
CA VAL A 100 23.66 12.81 16.92
C VAL A 100 24.67 12.75 15.77
N ARG A 101 24.36 13.29 14.60
CA ARG A 101 25.29 13.33 13.46
C ARG A 101 26.50 14.21 13.72
N ALA A 102 26.29 15.37 14.34
CA ALA A 102 27.36 16.31 14.65
C ALA A 102 28.31 15.81 15.75
N HIS A 103 27.85 14.90 16.62
CA HIS A 103 28.61 14.34 17.74
C HIS A 103 28.99 12.86 17.52
N ARG A 104 28.94 12.41 16.28
CA ARG A 104 29.40 11.08 15.86
C ARG A 104 30.77 11.16 15.21
#